data_AF-W5JN11-F1
#
_entry.id   AF-W5JN11-F1
#
_cell.length_a   1.000
_cell.length_b   1.000
_cell.length_c   1.000
_cell.angle_alpha   90.00
_cell.angle_beta   90.00
_cell.angle_gamma   90.00
#
_symmetry.space_group_name_H-M   'P 1'
#
loop_
_entity.id
_entity.type
_entity.pdbx_description
1 polymer ?
#
loop_
_entity_poly.entity_id
_entity_poly.type
_entity_poly.pdbx_seq_one_letter_code
_entity_poly.pdbx_strand_id
1 'polypeptide(L)'
;MLTTRAYRILTYLFGSINIFFVLVILSQGAEQLLIDWRAALYQIVAPCALNILFAMFWMIGAGLWRPTLIALFKYFTYVQMLLLAAIILFSAYYSHVEGLSSNLLTVMSLLTSLFFLSLMEVLIAIGTERAIAKERDAYRLTHIEMADWSHS
;
A
#
# COMPACT_ATOMS: atom_id res chain seq x y z
N MET A 1 -2.76 1.74 -23.20
CA MET A 1 -3.61 2.27 -22.10
C MET A 1 -4.16 1.08 -21.32
N LEU A 2 -3.81 0.90 -20.04
CA LEU A 2 -4.49 -0.11 -19.21
C LEU A 2 -5.94 0.31 -19.02
N THR A 3 -6.86 -0.65 -19.17
CA THR A 3 -8.29 -0.43 -18.90
C THR A 3 -8.54 -0.43 -17.39
N THR A 4 -9.63 0.19 -16.95
CA THR A 4 -10.02 0.28 -15.53
C THR A 4 -10.21 -1.09 -14.89
N ARG A 5 -10.61 -2.09 -15.70
CA ARG A 5 -10.65 -3.50 -15.30
C ARG A 5 -9.27 -4.03 -14.92
N ALA A 6 -8.24 -3.71 -15.69
CA ALA A 6 -6.87 -4.17 -15.41
C ALA A 6 -6.30 -3.54 -14.13
N TYR A 7 -6.55 -2.24 -13.89
CA TYR A 7 -6.17 -1.57 -12.64
C TYR A 7 -6.88 -2.15 -11.42
N ARG A 8 -8.16 -2.52 -11.57
CA ARG A 8 -8.93 -3.17 -10.52
C ARG A 8 -8.38 -4.56 -10.18
N ILE A 9 -8.04 -5.36 -11.20
CA ILE A 9 -7.40 -6.67 -10.99
C ILE A 9 -6.05 -6.51 -10.29
N LEU A 10 -5.22 -5.55 -10.75
CA LEU A 10 -3.93 -5.26 -10.11
C LEU A 10 -4.10 -4.80 -8.65
N THR A 11 -5.10 -3.98 -8.36
CA THR A 11 -5.41 -3.54 -6.99
C THR A 11 -5.77 -4.72 -6.09
N TYR A 12 -6.63 -5.63 -6.55
CA TYR A 12 -6.98 -6.82 -5.76
C TYR A 12 -5.79 -7.78 -5.60
N LEU A 13 -4.97 -7.95 -6.64
CA LEU A 13 -3.79 -8.81 -6.59
C LEU A 13 -2.77 -8.27 -5.58
N PHE A 14 -2.38 -7.00 -5.71
CA PHE A 14 -1.39 -6.39 -4.82
C PHE A 14 -1.93 -6.18 -3.41
N GLY A 15 -3.20 -5.81 -3.25
CA GLY A 15 -3.85 -5.75 -1.93
C GLY A 15 -3.86 -7.10 -1.22
N SER A 16 -4.09 -8.19 -1.95
CA SER A 16 -4.04 -9.55 -1.39
C SER A 16 -2.61 -9.97 -1.03
N ILE A 17 -1.63 -9.65 -1.87
CA ILE A 17 -0.21 -9.91 -1.60
C ILE A 17 0.24 -9.16 -0.33
N ASN A 18 -0.16 -7.89 -0.17
CA ASN A 18 0.16 -7.10 1.01
C ASN A 18 -0.42 -7.74 2.28
N ILE A 19 -1.71 -8.09 2.27
CA ILE A 19 -2.37 -8.74 3.42
C ILE A 19 -1.68 -10.07 3.75
N PHE A 20 -1.37 -10.89 2.74
CA PHE A 20 -0.65 -12.15 2.95
C PHE A 20 0.72 -11.92 3.57
N PHE A 21 1.48 -10.95 3.08
CA PHE A 21 2.80 -10.61 3.60
C PHE A 21 2.73 -10.15 5.06
N VAL A 22 1.73 -9.32 5.40
CA VAL A 22 1.48 -8.88 6.78
C VAL A 22 1.12 -10.05 7.69
N LEU A 23 0.32 -11.02 7.22
CA LEU A 23 0.01 -12.22 7.99
C LEU A 23 1.25 -13.08 8.26
N VAL A 24 2.17 -13.19 7.30
CA VAL A 24 3.46 -13.87 7.50
C VAL A 24 4.28 -13.16 8.56
N ILE A 25 4.40 -11.82 8.51
CA ILE A 25 5.11 -11.04 9.54
C ILE A 25 4.49 -11.25 10.92
N LEU A 26 3.15 -11.18 11.03
CA LEU A 26 2.45 -11.43 12.28
C LEU A 26 2.71 -12.83 12.82
N SER A 27 2.80 -13.84 11.95
CA SER A 27 3.09 -15.23 12.35
C SER A 27 4.51 -15.39 12.90
N GLN A 28 5.49 -14.70 12.31
CA GLN A 28 6.89 -14.72 12.80
C GLN A 28 7.06 -13.88 14.06
N GLY A 29 6.34 -12.77 14.18
CA GLY A 29 6.34 -11.91 15.36
C GLY A 29 5.53 -12.45 16.55
N ALA A 30 4.80 -13.55 16.37
CA ALA A 30 3.96 -14.14 17.42
C ALA A 30 4.79 -14.61 18.63
N GLU A 31 6.03 -15.06 18.41
CA GLU A 31 6.94 -15.44 19.49
C GLU A 31 7.32 -14.26 20.38
N GLN A 32 7.51 -13.07 19.79
CA GLN A 32 7.81 -11.83 20.54
C GLN A 32 6.62 -11.36 21.39
N LEU A 33 5.40 -11.78 21.04
CA LEU A 33 4.18 -11.48 21.80
C LEU A 33 4.14 -12.20 23.16
N LEU A 34 4.75 -13.38 23.26
CA LEU A 34 4.82 -14.17 24.49
C LEU A 34 5.87 -13.64 25.47
N ILE A 35 6.90 -12.97 24.96
CA ILE A 35 8.02 -12.45 25.75
C ILE A 35 7.70 -11.03 26.24
N ASP A 36 7.36 -10.12 25.33
CA ASP A 36 7.12 -8.70 25.62
C ASP A 36 5.86 -8.18 24.92
N TRP A 37 4.69 -8.56 25.44
CA TRP A 37 3.38 -8.26 24.84
C TRP A 37 3.15 -6.76 24.56
N ARG A 38 3.65 -5.86 25.41
CA ARG A 38 3.52 -4.40 25.23
C ARG A 38 4.33 -3.92 24.03
N ALA A 39 5.59 -4.30 23.92
CA ALA A 39 6.45 -3.88 22.82
C ALA A 39 5.94 -4.48 21.50
N ALA A 40 5.57 -5.75 21.50
CA ALA A 40 5.04 -6.45 20.34
C ALA A 40 3.72 -5.82 19.82
N LEU A 41 2.85 -5.33 20.72
CA LEU A 41 1.63 -4.63 20.32
C LEU A 41 1.93 -3.36 19.51
N TYR A 42 2.84 -2.52 19.98
CA TYR A 42 3.13 -1.23 19.32
C TYR A 42 4.05 -1.38 18.10
N GLN A 43 4.98 -2.34 18.14
CA GLN A 43 6.00 -2.50 17.10
C GLN A 43 5.58 -3.43 15.96
N ILE A 44 4.66 -4.37 16.22
CA ILE A 44 4.27 -5.40 15.26
C ILE A 44 2.77 -5.32 14.98
N VAL A 45 1.94 -5.45 16.02
CA VAL A 45 0.47 -5.58 15.82
C VAL A 45 -0.13 -4.30 15.27
N ALA A 46 0.17 -3.14 15.84
CA ALA A 46 -0.35 -1.85 15.39
C ALA A 46 0.00 -1.52 13.93
N PRO A 47 1.27 -1.57 13.47
CA PRO A 47 1.60 -1.31 12.08
C PRO A 47 0.99 -2.35 11.13
N CYS A 48 0.95 -3.63 11.52
CA CYS A 48 0.31 -4.68 10.72
C CYS A 48 -1.20 -4.46 10.56
N ALA A 49 -1.90 -4.11 11.65
CA ALA A 49 -3.32 -3.82 11.63
C ALA A 49 -3.64 -2.60 10.75
N LEU A 50 -2.80 -1.55 10.82
CA LEU A 50 -2.92 -0.39 9.94
C LEU A 50 -2.71 -0.76 8.47
N ASN A 51 -1.68 -1.57 8.14
CA ASN A 51 -1.47 -2.03 6.75
C ASN A 51 -2.69 -2.77 6.21
N ILE A 52 -3.25 -3.70 7.00
CA ILE A 52 -4.46 -4.45 6.61
C ILE A 52 -5.65 -3.51 6.40
N LEU A 53 -5.87 -2.57 7.32
CA LEU A 53 -6.94 -1.59 7.24
C LEU A 53 -6.84 -0.72 5.97
N PHE A 54 -5.67 -0.14 5.69
CA PHE A 54 -5.48 0.71 4.53
C PHE A 54 -5.49 -0.08 3.21
N ALA A 55 -4.99 -1.32 3.19
CA ALA A 55 -5.13 -2.22 2.05
C ALA A 55 -6.60 -2.54 1.76
N MET A 56 -7.42 -2.75 2.79
CA MET A 56 -8.87 -2.89 2.64
C MET A 56 -9.52 -1.62 2.08
N PHE A 57 -9.16 -0.43 2.57
CA PHE A 57 -9.66 0.82 2.00
C PHE A 57 -9.28 0.99 0.53
N TRP A 58 -8.07 0.59 0.13
CA TRP A 58 -7.66 0.62 -1.26
C TRP A 58 -8.52 -0.31 -2.13
N MET A 59 -8.69 -1.57 -1.72
CA MET A 59 -9.51 -2.54 -2.45
C MET A 59 -10.98 -2.12 -2.54
N ILE A 60 -11.56 -1.67 -1.43
CA ILE A 60 -12.94 -1.17 -1.39
C ILE A 60 -13.07 0.10 -2.23
N GLY A 61 -12.10 1.01 -2.19
CA GLY A 61 -12.05 2.22 -3.00
C GLY A 61 -12.05 1.92 -4.51
N ALA A 62 -11.29 0.91 -4.92
CA ALA A 62 -11.28 0.42 -6.30
C ALA A 62 -12.59 -0.29 -6.68
N GLY A 63 -13.22 -0.99 -5.74
CA GLY A 63 -14.53 -1.64 -5.93
C GLY A 63 -15.68 -0.64 -6.09
N LEU A 64 -15.76 0.36 -5.20
CA LEU A 64 -16.85 1.33 -5.11
C LEU A 64 -16.64 2.62 -5.93
N TRP A 65 -15.54 2.72 -6.69
CA TRP A 65 -15.18 3.91 -7.47
C TRP A 65 -15.07 5.17 -6.60
N ARG A 66 -14.49 5.00 -5.40
CA ARG A 66 -14.32 6.07 -4.41
C ARG A 66 -12.85 6.49 -4.36
N PRO A 67 -12.44 7.57 -5.07
CA PRO A 67 -11.05 8.00 -5.11
C PRO A 67 -10.50 8.44 -3.74
N THR A 68 -11.38 8.91 -2.84
CA THR A 68 -11.00 9.31 -1.47
C THR A 68 -10.40 8.17 -0.65
N LEU A 69 -10.92 6.95 -0.78
CA LEU A 69 -10.38 5.78 -0.08
C LEU A 69 -9.01 5.35 -0.64
N ILE A 70 -8.82 5.51 -1.94
CA ILE A 70 -7.54 5.24 -2.62
C ILE A 70 -6.49 6.29 -2.23
N ALA A 71 -6.90 7.56 -2.13
CA ALA A 71 -6.03 8.64 -1.67
C ALA A 71 -5.55 8.41 -0.23
N LEU A 72 -6.43 7.94 0.64
CA LEU A 72 -6.09 7.62 2.03
C LEU A 72 -4.99 6.54 2.12
N PHE A 73 -5.13 5.45 1.34
CA PHE A 73 -4.08 4.43 1.21
C PHE A 73 -2.76 5.03 0.72
N LYS A 74 -2.80 5.85 -0.35
CA LYS A 74 -1.58 6.49 -0.89
C LYS A 74 -0.83 7.30 0.14
N TYR A 75 -1.51 8.16 0.91
CA TYR A 75 -0.86 8.98 1.93
C TYR A 75 -0.22 8.13 3.02
N PHE A 76 -0.91 7.09 3.46
CA PHE A 76 -0.36 6.14 4.41
C PHE A 76 0.89 5.42 3.86
N THR A 77 0.83 4.89 2.64
CA THR A 77 1.96 4.20 2.01
C THR A 77 3.14 5.15 1.76
N TYR A 78 2.91 6.44 1.47
CA TYR A 78 3.99 7.43 1.40
C TYR A 78 4.72 7.61 2.73
N VAL A 79 3.98 7.71 3.84
CA VAL A 79 4.58 7.79 5.18
C VAL A 79 5.35 6.51 5.49
N GLN A 80 4.78 5.35 5.17
CA GLN A 80 5.44 4.06 5.34
C GLN A 80 6.74 3.96 4.53
N MET A 81 6.73 4.38 3.26
CA MET A 81 7.93 4.42 2.42
C MET A 81 9.00 5.37 2.99
N LEU A 82 8.62 6.53 3.50
CA LEU A 82 9.55 7.48 4.09
C LEU A 82 10.23 6.91 5.34
N LEU A 83 9.45 6.24 6.21
CA LEU A 83 9.98 5.52 7.36
C LEU A 83 10.92 4.39 6.93
N LEU A 84 10.54 3.60 5.92
CA LEU A 84 11.35 2.51 5.42
C LEU A 84 12.67 3.01 4.81
N ALA A 85 12.63 4.11 4.06
CA ALA A 85 13.81 4.77 3.51
C ALA A 85 14.74 5.29 4.62
N ALA A 86 14.19 5.88 5.68
CA ALA A 86 14.98 6.34 6.83
C ALA A 86 15.69 5.17 7.53
N ILE A 87 15.00 4.04 7.72
CA ILE A 87 15.59 2.83 8.31
C ILE A 87 16.68 2.27 7.39
N ILE A 88 16.44 2.21 6.08
CA ILE A 88 17.44 1.74 5.10
C ILE A 88 18.70 2.61 5.15
N LEU A 89 18.54 3.94 5.16
CA LEU A 89 19.66 4.87 5.25
C LEU A 89 20.43 4.72 6.57
N PHE A 90 19.71 4.55 7.67
CA PHE A 90 20.32 4.34 8.99
C PHE A 90 21.12 3.02 9.04
N SER A 91 20.54 1.92 8.55
CA SER A 91 21.22 0.62 8.48
C SER A 91 22.44 0.65 7.54
N ALA A 92 22.37 1.39 6.43
CA ALA A 92 23.51 1.58 5.54
C ALA A 92 24.64 2.38 6.20
N TYR A 93 24.29 3.47 6.91
CA TYR A 93 25.26 4.25 7.70
C TYR A 93 25.91 3.40 8.78
N TYR A 94 25.11 2.65 9.55
CA TYR A 94 25.60 1.78 10.61
C TYR A 94 26.54 0.68 10.06
N SER A 95 26.19 0.07 8.92
CA SER A 95 27.04 -0.91 8.23
C SER A 95 28.39 -0.34 7.82
N HIS A 96 28.41 0.94 7.42
CA HIS A 96 29.65 1.63 7.06
C HIS A 96 30.53 1.90 8.29
N VAL A 97 29.94 2.16 9.46
CA VAL A 97 30.68 2.49 10.69
C VAL A 97 31.17 1.24 11.43
N GLU A 98 30.31 0.24 11.61
CA GLU A 98 30.61 -0.94 12.44
C GLU A 98 30.99 -2.20 11.65
N GLY A 99 30.92 -2.12 10.31
CA GLY A 99 31.22 -3.25 9.42
C GLY A 99 29.99 -4.09 9.09
N LEU A 100 30.05 -4.77 7.95
CA LEU A 100 28.93 -5.50 7.37
C LEU A 100 28.82 -6.91 7.95
N SER A 101 27.77 -7.19 8.72
CA SER A 101 27.42 -8.58 9.09
C SER A 101 26.48 -9.21 8.05
N SER A 102 26.56 -10.53 7.90
CA SER A 102 25.69 -11.29 6.99
C SER A 102 24.20 -11.09 7.29
N ASN A 103 23.84 -11.05 8.58
CA ASN A 103 22.47 -10.80 9.02
C ASN A 103 21.99 -9.40 8.62
N LEU A 104 22.85 -8.39 8.73
CA LEU A 104 22.51 -7.01 8.39
C LEU A 104 22.31 -6.85 6.88
N LEU A 105 23.11 -7.53 6.05
CA LEU A 105 22.91 -7.60 4.60
C LEU A 105 21.54 -8.23 4.24
N THR A 106 21.15 -9.32 4.90
CA THR A 106 19.84 -9.96 4.69
C THR A 106 18.68 -9.04 5.10
N VAL A 107 18.80 -8.34 6.23
CA VAL A 107 17.79 -7.37 6.68
C VAL A 107 17.69 -6.20 5.68
N MET A 108 18.82 -5.69 5.20
CA MET A 108 18.86 -4.61 4.20
C MET A 108 18.18 -5.00 2.89
N SER A 109 18.40 -6.24 2.40
CA SER A 109 17.77 -6.71 1.16
C SER A 109 16.25 -6.89 1.32
N LEU A 110 15.79 -7.36 2.48
CA LEU A 110 14.36 -7.49 2.81
C LEU A 110 13.68 -6.12 2.89
N LEU A 111 14.28 -5.17 3.62
CA LEU A 111 13.76 -3.80 3.73
C LEU A 111 13.71 -3.10 2.37
N THR A 112 14.73 -3.28 1.53
CA THR A 112 14.76 -2.72 0.18
C THR A 112 13.69 -3.35 -0.72
N SER A 113 13.47 -4.66 -0.62
CA SER A 113 12.40 -5.35 -1.36
C SER A 113 11.01 -4.87 -0.96
N LEU A 114 10.79 -4.66 0.35
CA LEU A 114 9.56 -4.07 0.89
C LEU A 114 9.34 -2.64 0.38
N PHE A 115 10.41 -1.85 0.26
CA PHE A 115 10.33 -0.51 -0.33
C PHE A 115 9.82 -0.56 -1.77
N PHE A 116 10.40 -1.42 -2.61
CA PHE A 116 9.95 -1.58 -3.99
C PHE A 116 8.51 -2.11 -4.10
N LEU A 117 8.10 -3.02 -3.21
CA LEU A 117 6.72 -3.50 -3.16
C LEU A 117 5.75 -2.34 -2.88
N SER A 118 6.02 -1.55 -1.84
CA SER A 118 5.20 -0.38 -1.48
C SER A 118 5.18 0.69 -2.58
N LEU A 119 6.28 0.88 -3.30
CA LEU A 119 6.33 1.76 -4.47
C LEU A 119 5.39 1.27 -5.58
N MET A 120 5.40 -0.02 -5.87
CA MET A 120 4.50 -0.61 -6.88
C MET A 120 3.04 -0.45 -6.48
N GLU A 121 2.71 -0.66 -5.20
CA GLU A 121 1.35 -0.45 -4.68
C GLU A 121 0.87 0.99 -4.86
N VAL A 122 1.73 1.98 -4.56
CA VAL A 122 1.43 3.39 -4.77
C VAL A 122 1.21 3.71 -6.25
N LEU A 123 2.04 3.18 -7.15
CA LEU A 123 1.88 3.39 -8.59
C LEU A 123 0.57 2.82 -9.11
N ILE A 124 0.18 1.62 -8.65
CA ILE A 124 -1.11 1.00 -9.01
C ILE A 124 -2.26 1.82 -8.41
N ALA A 125 -2.14 2.28 -7.16
CA ALA A 125 -3.16 3.12 -6.52
C ALA A 125 -3.37 4.44 -7.28
N ILE A 126 -2.29 5.12 -7.70
CA ILE A 126 -2.35 6.33 -8.53
C ILE A 126 -3.03 6.03 -9.87
N GLY A 127 -2.63 4.94 -10.53
CA GLY A 127 -3.22 4.54 -11.80
C GLY A 127 -4.72 4.24 -11.68
N THR A 128 -5.12 3.58 -10.60
CA THR A 128 -6.51 3.23 -10.30
C THR A 128 -7.35 4.48 -10.00
N GLU A 129 -6.83 5.41 -9.20
CA GLU A 129 -7.48 6.69 -8.90
C GLU A 129 -7.70 7.51 -10.18
N ARG A 130 -6.68 7.64 -11.03
CA ARG A 130 -6.78 8.37 -12.30
C ARG A 130 -7.77 7.72 -13.27
N ALA A 131 -7.78 6.39 -13.34
CA ALA A 131 -8.70 5.65 -14.21
C ALA A 131 -10.16 5.86 -13.77
N ILE A 132 -10.43 5.79 -12.45
CA ILE A 132 -11.76 6.02 -11.89
C ILE A 132 -12.21 7.48 -12.08
N ALA A 133 -11.33 8.45 -11.88
CA ALA A 133 -11.64 9.86 -12.10
C ALA A 133 -12.05 10.11 -13.56
N LYS A 134 -11.29 9.56 -14.52
CA LYS A 134 -11.58 9.68 -15.95
C LYS A 134 -12.93 9.05 -16.33
N GLU A 135 -13.27 7.88 -15.80
CA GLU A 135 -14.57 7.25 -16.05
C GLU A 135 -15.73 8.03 -15.43
N ARG A 136 -15.52 8.62 -14.25
CA ARG A 136 -16.54 9.44 -13.59
C ARG A 136 -16.85 10.71 -14.36
N ASP A 137 -15.83 11.36 -14.93
CA ASP A 137 -16.00 12.56 -15.75
C ASP A 137 -16.71 12.22 -17.06
N ALA A 138 -16.35 11.11 -17.71
CA ALA A 138 -17.04 10.62 -18.90
C ALA A 138 -18.52 10.31 -18.64
N TYR A 139 -18.85 9.67 -17.50
CA TYR A 139 -20.24 9.41 -17.10
C TYR A 139 -21.03 10.69 -16.83
N ARG A 140 -20.41 11.74 -16.27
CA ARG A 140 -21.08 13.02 -16.07
C ARG A 140 -21.40 13.70 -17.39
N LEU A 141 -20.46 13.70 -18.33
CA LEU A 141 -20.63 14.30 -19.66
C LEU A 141 -21.77 13.63 -20.42
N THR A 142 -21.81 12.30 -20.48
CA THR A 142 -22.91 11.58 -21.16
C THR A 142 -24.27 11.80 -20.50
N HIS A 143 -24.31 11.95 -19.18
CA HIS A 143 -25.56 12.21 -18.46
C HIS A 143 -26.09 13.63 -18.68
N ILE A 144 -25.20 14.62 -18.85
CA ILE A 144 -25.56 16.00 -19.23
C ILE A 144 -26.08 16.01 -20.67
N GLU A 145 -25.39 15.35 -21.60
CA GLU A 145 -25.87 15.22 -22.97
C GLU A 145 -27.26 14.57 -23.01
N MET A 146 -27.48 13.41 -22.38
CA MET A 146 -28.79 12.77 -22.38
C MET A 146 -29.91 13.64 -21.76
N ALA A 147 -29.59 14.50 -20.80
CA ALA A 147 -30.56 15.43 -20.24
C ALA A 147 -30.95 16.53 -21.26
N ASP A 148 -29.99 17.10 -21.99
CA ASP A 148 -30.25 18.11 -23.02
C ASP A 148 -31.13 17.57 -24.15
N TRP A 149 -30.91 16.33 -24.58
CA TRP A 149 -31.74 15.69 -25.63
C TRP A 149 -33.16 15.35 -25.15
N SER A 150 -33.40 15.26 -23.85
CA SER A 150 -34.74 15.05 -23.29
C SER A 150 -35.58 16.33 -23.19
N HIS A 151 -34.94 17.49 -23.36
CA HIS A 151 -35.56 18.81 -23.27
C HIS A 151 -35.77 19.49 -24.63
N SER A 152 -35.41 18.84 -25.74
CA SER A 152 -35.67 19.25 -27.13
C SER A 152 -36.77 18.41 -27.77
#